data_AF-A0A416M7C7-F1
#
_entry.id   AF-A0A416M7C7-F1
#
_cell.length_a   1.000
_cell.length_b   1.000
_cell.length_c   1.000
_cell.angle_alpha   90.00
_cell.angle_beta   90.00
_cell.angle_gamma   90.00
#
_symmetry.space_group_name_H-M   'P 1'
#
loop_
_entity.id
_entity.type
_entity.pdbx_description
1 polymer ?
#
loop_
_entity_poly.entity_id
_entity_poly.type
_entity_poly.pdbx_seq_one_letter_code
_entity_poly.pdbx_strand_id
1 'polypeptide(L)' 'MIPALLNIKEFCDYLGIGETKARELLHDPGNGFTVRIGNRLYAHRGKVDQWLLKQLFI' A
#
# COMPACT_ATOMS: atom_id res chain seq x y z
N MET A 1 0.50 -0.06 19.46
CA MET A 1 -0.32 -1.01 18.68
C MET A 1 -0.55 -0.36 17.33
N ILE A 2 0.02 -0.90 16.24
CA ILE A 2 0.02 -0.21 14.94
C ILE A 2 -1.17 -0.74 14.12
N PRO A 3 -2.01 0.13 13.54
CA PRO A 3 -3.18 -0.30 12.77
C PRO A 3 -2.77 -1.16 11.56
N ALA A 4 -3.55 -2.20 11.28
CA ALA A 4 -3.30 -3.13 10.16
C ALA A 4 -3.59 -2.51 8.77
N LEU A 5 -4.36 -1.41 8.75
CA LEU A 5 -4.79 -0.68 7.57
C LEU A 5 -4.12 0.70 7.57
N LEU A 6 -3.39 1.01 6.50
CA LEU A 6 -2.84 2.34 6.23
C LEU A 6 -3.73 3.07 5.25
N ASN A 7 -3.94 4.36 5.50
CA ASN A 7 -4.49 5.26 4.50
C ASN A 7 -3.43 5.59 3.43
N ILE A 8 -3.87 6.18 2.30
CA ILE A 8 -2.97 6.63 1.22
C ILE A 8 -1.83 7.51 1.76
N LYS A 9 -2.13 8.45 2.66
CA LYS A 9 -1.10 9.32 3.27
C LYS A 9 -0.09 8.54 4.11
N GLU A 10 -0.57 7.69 5.01
CA GLU A 10 0.32 6.86 5.83
C GLU A 10 1.14 5.90 4.98
N PHE A 11 0.57 5.36 3.90
CA PHE A 11 1.28 4.51 2.94
C PHE A 11 2.36 5.29 2.18
N CYS A 12 2.07 6.54 1.82
CA CYS A 12 3.01 7.49 1.23
C CYS A 12 4.21 7.72 2.17
N ASP A 13 3.93 8.05 3.44
CA ASP A 13 4.94 8.28 4.48
C ASP A 13 5.72 7.00 4.81
N TYR A 14 5.05 5.84 4.81
CA TYR A 14 5.67 4.55 5.11
C TYR A 14 6.69 4.13 4.06
N LEU A 15 6.38 4.33 2.78
CA LEU A 15 7.26 3.97 1.67
C LEU A 15 8.20 5.10 1.24
N GLY A 16 7.96 6.34 1.69
CA GLY A 16 8.70 7.53 1.24
C GLY A 16 8.49 7.86 -0.24
N ILE A 17 7.38 7.41 -0.84
CA ILE A 17 7.04 7.67 -2.24
C ILE A 17 6.09 8.86 -2.36
N GLY A 18 5.99 9.47 -3.55
CA GLY A 18 5.03 10.55 -3.80
C GLY A 18 3.58 10.04 -3.92
N GLU A 19 2.60 10.89 -3.61
CA GLU A 19 1.17 10.55 -3.60
C GLU A 19 0.67 10.03 -4.95
N THR A 20 1.22 10.56 -6.05
CA THR A 20 0.93 10.10 -7.42
C THR A 20 1.33 8.63 -7.61
N LYS A 21 2.55 8.27 -7.19
CA LYS A 21 3.06 6.88 -7.28
C LYS A 21 2.32 5.95 -6.33
N ALA A 22 1.99 6.44 -5.13
CA ALA A 22 1.18 5.70 -4.18
C ALA A 22 -0.21 5.38 -4.72
N ARG A 23 -0.87 6.32 -5.41
CA ARG A 23 -2.15 6.09 -6.07
C ARG A 23 -2.05 5.11 -7.23
N GLU A 24 -1.05 5.25 -8.10
CA GLU A 24 -0.82 4.28 -9.19
C GLU A 24 -0.70 2.86 -8.62
N LEU A 25 0.14 2.68 -7.60
CA LEU A 25 0.37 1.41 -6.92
C LEU A 25 -0.88 0.85 -6.24
N LEU A 26 -1.76 1.69 -5.70
CA LEU A 26 -3.01 1.27 -5.06
C LEU A 26 -4.11 0.98 -6.08
N HIS A 27 -4.11 1.68 -7.22
CA HIS A 27 -5.04 1.42 -8.31
C HIS A 27 -4.69 0.16 -9.09
N ASP A 28 -3.46 -0.34 -8.99
CA ASP A 28 -3.06 -1.58 -9.63
C ASP A 28 -3.73 -2.79 -8.94
N PRO A 29 -4.64 -3.52 -9.62
CA PRO A 29 -5.31 -4.69 -9.05
C PRO A 29 -4.35 -5.86 -8.83
N GLY A 30 -3.16 -5.85 -9.46
CA GLY A 30 -2.15 -6.91 -9.35
C GLY A 30 -1.26 -6.81 -8.12
N ASN A 31 -1.30 -5.69 -7.40
CA ASN A 31 -0.37 -5.42 -6.29
C ASN A 31 -0.73 -6.12 -4.98
N GLY A 32 -1.96 -6.61 -4.83
CA GLY A 32 -2.38 -7.51 -3.75
C GLY A 32 -2.52 -6.87 -2.36
N PHE A 33 -1.92 -5.69 -2.11
CA PHE A 33 -2.00 -4.96 -0.84
C PHE A 33 -3.12 -3.92 -0.76
N THR A 34 -3.77 -3.60 -1.88
CA THR A 34 -4.94 -2.71 -1.91
C THR A 34 -6.16 -3.39 -1.28
N VAL A 35 -6.78 -2.71 -0.31
CA VAL A 35 -8.03 -3.12 0.33
C VAL A 35 -9.07 -2.04 0.07
N ARG A 36 -10.08 -2.35 -0.74
CA ARG A 36 -11.20 -1.43 -0.98
C ARG A 36 -12.32 -1.73 0.03
N ILE A 37 -12.60 -0.77 0.91
CA ILE A 37 -13.70 -0.85 1.86
C ILE A 37 -14.70 0.26 1.50
N GLY A 38 -15.84 -0.12 0.94
CA GLY A 38 -16.82 0.83 0.39
C GLY A 38 -16.22 1.66 -0.75
N ASN A 39 -16.32 2.99 -0.64
CA ASN A 39 -15.75 3.96 -1.60
C ASN A 39 -14.33 4.44 -1.21
N ARG A 40 -13.69 3.80 -0.23
CA ARG A 40 -12.35 4.16 0.27
C ARG A 40 -11.33 3.06 -0.05
N LEU A 41 -10.13 3.49 -0.42
CA LEU A 41 -8.98 2.63 -0.67
C LEU A 41 -8.03 2.71 0.51
N TYR A 42 -7.68 1.54 1.03
CA TYR A 42 -6.71 1.33 2.11
C TYR A 42 -5.58 0.43 1.63
N ALA A 43 -4.44 0.50 2.29
CA ALA A 43 -3.33 -0.41 2.10
C ALA A 43 -3.22 -1.34 3.31
N HIS A 44 -3.06 -2.65 3.10
CA HIS A 44 -2.83 -3.59 4.20
C HIS A 44 -1.33 -3.68 4.50
N ARG A 45 -0.90 -3.24 5.69
CA ARG A 45 0.54 -3.12 6.03
C ARG A 45 1.32 -4.41 5.76
N GLY A 46 0.87 -5.53 6.32
CA GLY A 46 1.60 -6.80 6.19
C GLY A 46 1.71 -7.30 4.75
N LYS A 47 0.81 -6.87 3.85
CA LYS A 47 0.90 -7.21 2.43
C LYS A 47 1.85 -6.27 1.68
N VAL A 48 1.91 -5.00 2.11
CA VAL A 48 2.91 -4.05 1.62
C VAL A 48 4.32 -4.54 1.95
N ASP A 49 4.55 -5.02 3.18
CA ASP A 49 5.84 -5.59 3.57
C ASP A 49 6.22 -6.82 2.71
N GLN A 50 5.27 -7.73 2.47
CA GLN A 50 5.47 -8.87 1.56
C GLN A 50 5.77 -8.43 0.12
N TRP A 51 5.08 -7.40 -0.37
CA TRP A 51 5.31 -6.83 -1.69
C TRP A 51 6.71 -6.18 -1.78
N LEU A 52 7.14 -5.46 -0.74
CA LEU A 52 8.46 -4.84 -0.68
C LEU A 52 9.57 -5.89 -0.71
N LEU A 53 9.42 -6.96 0.07
CA LEU A 53 10.34 -8.10 0.04
C LEU A 53 10.39 -8.74 -1.35
N LYS A 54 9.25 -8.87 -2.03
CA LYS A 54 9.21 -9.40 -3.39
C LYS A 54 9.94 -8.52 -4.41
N GLN A 55 9.90 -7.19 -4.24
CA GLN A 55 10.65 -6.24 -5.08
C GLN A 55 12.14 -6.26 -4.81
N LEU A 56 12.57 -6.46 -3.55
CA LEU A 56 13.99 -6.52 -3.18
C LEU A 56 14.70 -7.81 -3.62
N PHE A 57 13.94 -8.89 -3.85
CA PHE A 57 14.47 -10.18 -4.29
C PHE A 57 14.40 -10.41 -5.82
N ILE A 58 14.14 -9.35 -6.60
CA ILE A 58 14.23 -9.30 -8.07
C ILE A 58 15.45 -8.46 -8.47
#